data_AF-A0A0G0M8U7-F1
#
_entry.id   AF-A0A0G0M8U7-F1
#
_cell.length_a   1.000
_cell.length_b   1.000
_cell.length_c   1.000
_cell.angle_alpha   90.00
_cell.angle_beta   90.00
_cell.angle_gamma   90.00
#
_symmetry.space_group_name_H-M   'P 1'
#
loop_
_entity.id
_entity.type
_entity.pdbx_description
1 polymer ?
#
loop_
_entity_poly.entity_id
_entity_poly.type
_entity_poly.pdbx_seq_one_letter_code
_entity_poly.pdbx_strand_id
1 'polypeptide(L)'
;IISSQISITLFLFTAFLAHPRSLFIWESLPLIKFVQFPWRFLGLSMFFLSFALGNIGNIRLPLKPFFVCLIFILTLALNIGYFKPYNFSRQVKDEDKLTGIGFDLQQKAAILDYLPKTAEIAPPAPAFEVPKVISGEGVIDNFTKQSNRFSFDADIYSASEVVVPVMYFPNWIVIVDNQKVASGINGAHGVISVKLSAGKHIVRGRFTDTPVRSIGNAITVITAVLLFSASVIAERRKNV
;
A
#
# COMPACT_ATOMS: atom_id res chain seq x y z
N ILE A 1 33.33 9.19 6.34
CA ILE A 1 33.00 10.53 6.87
C ILE A 1 31.82 11.13 6.11
N ILE A 2 31.90 11.32 4.78
CA ILE A 2 30.83 11.89 3.95
C ILE A 2 29.50 11.11 4.06
N SER A 3 29.52 9.78 4.02
CA SER A 3 28.31 8.94 4.16
C SER A 3 27.62 9.09 5.54
N SER A 4 28.42 9.24 6.59
CA SER A 4 27.94 9.46 7.96
C SER A 4 27.31 10.85 8.10
N GLN A 5 27.91 11.87 7.49
CA GLN A 5 27.35 13.23 7.49
C GLN A 5 26.02 13.29 6.76
N ILE A 6 25.91 12.66 5.58
CA ILE A 6 24.65 12.57 4.83
C ILE A 6 23.56 11.90 5.68
N SER A 7 23.89 10.79 6.34
CA SER A 7 22.93 10.06 7.19
C SER A 7 22.47 10.91 8.38
N ILE A 8 23.37 11.66 9.01
CA ILE A 8 23.02 12.59 10.10
C ILE A 8 22.13 13.71 9.59
N THR A 9 22.45 14.33 8.45
CA THR A 9 21.62 15.38 7.85
C THR A 9 20.21 14.87 7.53
N LEU A 10 20.10 13.69 6.94
CA LEU A 10 18.81 13.07 6.61
C LEU A 10 18.02 12.69 7.87
N PHE A 11 18.70 12.20 8.92
CA PHE A 11 18.08 11.99 10.23
C PHE A 11 17.51 13.29 10.79
N LEU A 12 18.33 14.35 10.89
CA LEU A 12 17.89 15.63 11.43
C LEU A 12 16.74 16.24 10.62
N PHE A 13 16.80 16.14 9.30
CA PHE A 13 15.75 16.63 8.41
C PHE A 13 14.43 15.88 8.60
N THR A 14 14.46 14.54 8.60
CA THR A 14 13.23 13.75 8.80
C THR A 14 12.68 13.88 10.21
N ALA A 15 13.54 13.99 11.23
CA ALA A 15 13.12 14.25 12.60
C ALA A 15 12.49 15.65 12.74
N PHE A 16 13.04 16.64 12.02
CA PHE A 16 12.46 17.97 11.95
C PHE A 16 11.08 17.94 11.29
N LEU A 17 10.88 17.19 10.20
CA LEU A 17 9.57 17.03 9.55
C LEU A 17 8.51 16.39 10.45
N ALA A 18 8.92 15.56 11.42
CA ALA A 18 8.02 14.99 12.42
C ALA A 18 7.67 15.98 13.55
N HIS A 19 8.37 17.11 13.65
CA HIS A 19 8.22 18.10 14.73
C HIS A 19 7.28 19.25 14.32
N PRO A 20 6.39 19.75 15.19
CA PRO A 20 5.44 20.82 14.85
C PRO A 20 6.06 22.10 14.26
N ARG A 21 7.33 22.39 14.59
CA ARG A 21 8.08 23.54 14.03
C ARG A 21 8.28 23.46 12.51
N SER A 22 8.11 22.30 11.87
CA SER A 22 8.16 22.19 10.42
C SER A 22 6.82 22.49 9.74
N LEU A 23 5.79 22.96 10.46
CA LEU A 23 4.45 23.18 9.92
C LEU A 23 4.44 23.98 8.61
N PHE A 24 5.29 25.00 8.49
CA PHE A 24 5.41 25.80 7.26
C PHE A 24 5.75 24.96 6.01
N ILE A 25 6.53 23.88 6.15
CA ILE A 25 6.83 22.93 5.06
C ILE A 25 5.57 22.14 4.70
N TRP A 26 4.81 21.70 5.72
CA TRP A 26 3.58 20.95 5.55
C TRP A 26 2.50 21.77 4.83
N GLU A 27 2.42 23.06 5.14
CA GLU A 27 1.46 23.98 4.50
C GLU A 27 1.87 24.36 3.08
N SER A 28 3.18 24.41 2.81
CA SER A 28 3.73 24.81 1.50
C SER A 28 3.73 23.70 0.46
N LEU A 29 3.75 22.42 0.87
CA LEU A 29 3.89 21.28 -0.05
C LEU A 29 2.61 20.44 -0.14
N PRO A 30 1.79 20.57 -1.20
CA PRO A 30 0.53 19.84 -1.33
C PRO A 30 0.66 18.31 -1.24
N LEU A 31 1.77 17.75 -1.73
CA LEU A 31 2.00 16.30 -1.75
C LEU A 31 2.28 15.70 -0.36
N ILE A 32 2.80 16.48 0.58
CA ILE A 32 3.15 15.94 1.91
C ILE A 32 1.88 15.57 2.71
N LYS A 33 0.73 16.11 2.33
CA LYS A 33 -0.59 15.79 2.90
C LYS A 33 -0.94 14.30 2.76
N PHE A 34 -0.42 13.60 1.75
CA PHE A 34 -0.62 12.15 1.57
C PHE A 34 0.10 11.30 2.63
N VAL A 35 1.06 11.87 3.36
CA VAL A 35 1.69 11.20 4.51
C VAL A 35 0.71 11.09 5.69
N GLN A 36 -0.41 11.83 5.67
CA GLN A 36 -1.45 11.94 6.70
C GLN A 36 -0.97 12.50 8.05
N PHE A 37 0.16 12.02 8.59
CA PHE A 37 0.65 12.37 9.92
C PHE A 37 2.16 12.61 9.96
N PRO A 38 2.64 13.67 10.65
CA PRO A 38 4.07 13.97 10.75
C PRO A 38 4.92 12.85 11.34
N TRP A 39 4.40 12.11 12.33
CA TRP A 39 5.14 11.02 12.97
C TRP A 39 5.47 9.85 12.03
N ARG A 40 4.87 9.76 10.84
CA ARG A 40 5.29 8.77 9.83
C ARG A 40 6.74 8.97 9.38
N PHE A 41 7.29 10.18 9.50
CA PHE A 41 8.70 10.43 9.24
C PHE A 41 9.64 9.83 10.30
N LEU A 42 9.15 9.46 11.50
CA LEU A 42 9.99 8.83 12.52
C LEU A 42 10.60 7.50 12.04
N GLY A 43 9.90 6.74 11.20
CA GLY A 43 10.44 5.53 10.58
C GLY A 43 11.69 5.82 9.73
N LEU A 44 11.63 6.87 8.92
CA LEU A 44 12.78 7.32 8.12
C LEU A 44 13.90 7.89 9.01
N SER A 45 13.55 8.63 10.07
CA SER A 45 14.52 9.12 11.04
C SER A 45 15.30 7.99 11.71
N MET A 46 14.60 6.97 12.21
CA MET A 46 15.24 5.79 12.81
C MET A 46 16.12 5.05 11.81
N PHE A 47 15.67 4.93 10.55
CA PHE A 47 16.47 4.32 9.48
C PHE A 47 17.78 5.08 9.28
N PHE A 48 17.75 6.40 9.03
CA PHE A 48 18.97 7.20 8.83
C PHE A 48 19.85 7.28 10.06
N LEU A 49 19.26 7.32 11.26
CA LEU A 49 20.00 7.27 12.51
C LEU A 49 20.78 5.95 12.64
N SER A 50 20.20 4.81 12.26
CA SER A 50 20.91 3.52 12.31
C SER A 50 22.17 3.51 11.42
N PHE A 51 22.09 4.07 10.21
CA PHE A 51 23.26 4.25 9.33
C PHE A 51 24.29 5.23 9.91
N ALA A 52 23.84 6.34 10.50
CA ALA A 52 24.73 7.30 11.16
C ALA A 52 25.49 6.66 12.34
N LEU A 53 24.80 5.90 13.19
CA LEU A 53 25.36 5.21 14.35
C LEU A 53 26.27 4.04 13.94
N GLY A 54 26.09 3.44 12.77
CA GLY A 54 26.99 2.40 12.27
C GLY A 54 28.46 2.82 12.22
N ASN A 55 28.74 4.11 12.00
CA ASN A 55 30.10 4.63 12.00
C ASN A 55 30.74 4.71 13.41
N ILE A 56 29.93 4.68 14.48
CA ILE A 56 30.44 4.55 15.87
C ILE A 56 31.24 3.26 16.03
N GLY A 57 30.93 2.22 15.23
CA GLY A 57 31.70 0.98 15.09
C GLY A 57 33.21 1.20 14.93
N ASN A 58 33.61 2.25 14.20
CA ASN A 58 35.01 2.54 13.89
C ASN A 58 35.70 3.45 14.92
N ILE A 59 34.94 4.10 15.80
CA ILE A 59 35.49 5.00 16.82
C ILE A 59 36.05 4.15 17.97
N ARG A 60 37.33 4.37 18.29
CA ARG A 60 38.00 3.78 19.45
C ARG A 60 37.74 4.66 20.67
N LEU A 61 36.80 4.23 21.51
CA LEU A 61 36.51 4.86 22.80
C LEU A 61 36.74 3.84 23.92
N PRO A 62 37.39 4.24 25.04
CA PRO A 62 37.43 3.39 26.22
C PRO A 62 35.99 3.11 26.69
N LEU A 63 35.74 1.89 27.17
CA LEU A 63 34.42 1.46 27.67
C LEU A 63 33.27 1.53 26.65
N LYS A 64 33.55 1.63 25.34
CA LYS A 64 32.52 1.59 24.28
C LYS A 64 31.46 0.48 24.46
N PRO A 65 31.80 -0.80 24.68
CA PRO A 65 30.77 -1.83 24.86
C PRO A 65 29.88 -1.57 26.08
N PHE A 66 30.45 -1.02 27.15
CA PHE A 66 29.69 -0.62 28.33
C PHE A 66 28.68 0.48 28.01
N PHE A 67 29.08 1.55 27.32
CA PHE A 67 28.16 2.63 26.95
C PHE A 67 27.08 2.17 25.96
N VAL A 68 27.42 1.32 24.98
CA VAL A 68 26.43 0.75 24.06
C VAL A 68 25.39 -0.07 24.83
N CYS A 69 25.85 -0.94 25.75
CA CYS A 69 24.97 -1.74 26.60
C CYS A 69 24.11 -0.85 27.51
N LEU A 70 24.71 0.19 28.12
CA LEU A 70 24.00 1.15 28.98
C LEU A 70 22.90 1.89 28.22
N ILE A 71 23.19 2.40 27.01
CA ILE A 71 22.19 3.09 26.17
C ILE A 71 21.06 2.14 25.79
N PHE A 72 21.38 0.89 25.44
CA PHE A 72 20.37 -0.12 25.13
C PHE A 72 19.46 -0.41 26.33
N ILE A 73 20.05 -0.69 27.51
CA ILE A 73 19.31 -0.94 28.75
C ILE A 73 18.47 0.27 29.14
N LEU A 74 19.02 1.48 29.10
CA LEU A 74 18.29 2.71 29.40
C LEU A 74 17.13 2.91 28.43
N THR A 75 17.32 2.65 27.13
CA THR A 75 16.25 2.76 26.14
C THR A 75 15.11 1.81 26.46
N LEU A 76 15.41 0.55 26.80
CA LEU A 76 14.39 -0.41 27.23
C LEU A 76 13.71 0.03 28.53
N ALA A 77 14.48 0.40 29.55
CA ALA A 77 13.96 0.79 30.86
C ALA A 77 13.05 2.03 30.78
N LEU A 78 13.41 3.03 29.98
CA LEU A 78 12.62 4.24 29.79
C LEU A 78 11.35 4.00 28.96
N ASN A 79 11.32 2.95 28.13
CA ASN A 79 10.20 2.68 27.23
C ASN A 79 9.31 1.51 27.66
N ILE A 80 9.75 0.67 28.60
CA ILE A 80 9.02 -0.55 29.01
C ILE A 80 7.58 -0.24 29.47
N GLY A 81 7.37 0.93 30.10
CA GLY A 81 6.06 1.39 30.54
C GLY A 81 5.05 1.64 29.41
N TYR A 82 5.50 1.81 28.16
CA TYR A 82 4.64 1.97 26.99
C TYR A 82 4.21 0.64 26.36
N PHE A 83 4.84 -0.50 26.70
CA PHE A 83 4.47 -1.83 26.20
C PHE A 83 3.28 -2.43 26.96
N LYS A 84 2.26 -1.61 27.21
CA LYS A 84 0.98 -2.02 27.76
C LYS A 84 -0.15 -1.42 26.93
N PRO A 85 -1.22 -2.17 26.64
CA PRO A 85 -2.38 -1.60 25.96
C PRO A 85 -2.95 -0.43 26.77
N TYR A 86 -3.24 0.68 26.12
CA TYR A 86 -3.92 1.82 26.77
C TYR A 86 -5.36 1.45 27.15
N ASN A 87 -6.09 0.87 26.20
CA ASN A 87 -7.42 0.29 26.41
C ASN A 87 -7.40 -1.17 25.95
N PHE A 88 -7.75 -2.10 26.84
CA PHE A 88 -7.92 -3.51 26.51
C PHE A 88 -9.25 -4.00 27.08
N SER A 89 -10.17 -4.39 26.21
CA SER A 89 -11.39 -5.06 26.65
C SER A 89 -11.12 -6.54 26.81
N ARG A 90 -11.02 -7.02 28.05
CA ARG A 90 -10.89 -8.45 28.37
C ARG A 90 -12.07 -9.29 27.90
N GLN A 91 -13.19 -8.65 27.57
CA GLN A 91 -14.44 -9.31 27.20
C GLN A 91 -14.58 -9.52 25.69
N VAL A 92 -13.81 -8.81 24.87
CA VAL A 92 -13.84 -8.96 23.40
C VAL A 92 -12.90 -10.10 23.01
N LYS A 93 -13.44 -11.12 22.35
CA LYS A 93 -12.70 -12.25 21.79
C LYS A 93 -12.43 -12.03 20.30
N ASP A 94 -11.47 -12.79 19.77
CA ASP A 94 -11.19 -12.78 18.32
C ASP A 94 -12.41 -13.16 17.49
N GLU A 95 -13.23 -14.11 17.99
CA GLU A 95 -14.47 -14.53 17.33
C GLU A 95 -15.45 -13.37 17.13
N ASP A 96 -15.55 -12.46 18.11
CA ASP A 96 -16.42 -11.26 18.04
C ASP A 96 -15.97 -10.28 16.93
N LYS A 97 -14.71 -10.38 16.50
CA LYS A 97 -14.08 -9.49 15.52
C LYS A 97 -13.92 -10.16 14.15
N LEU A 98 -13.76 -11.47 14.11
CA LEU A 98 -13.46 -12.22 12.89
C LEU A 98 -14.68 -12.95 12.32
N THR A 99 -15.85 -12.84 12.96
CA THR A 99 -17.10 -13.42 12.48
C THR A 99 -18.27 -12.43 12.51
N GLY A 100 -19.33 -12.74 11.75
CA GLY A 100 -20.60 -12.00 11.75
C GLY A 100 -20.45 -10.49 11.55
N ILE A 101 -21.26 -9.72 12.28
CA ILE A 101 -21.34 -8.25 12.16
C ILE A 101 -20.02 -7.57 12.48
N GLY A 102 -19.25 -8.09 13.45
CA GLY A 102 -17.97 -7.49 13.84
C GLY A 102 -16.92 -7.56 12.73
N PHE A 103 -16.94 -8.63 11.93
CA PHE A 103 -16.12 -8.78 10.74
C PHE A 103 -16.60 -7.85 9.61
N ASP A 104 -17.91 -7.81 9.36
CA ASP A 104 -18.50 -6.93 8.33
C ASP A 104 -18.18 -5.45 8.58
N LEU A 105 -18.23 -5.01 9.84
CA LEU A 105 -17.87 -3.66 10.23
C LEU A 105 -16.38 -3.37 9.99
N GLN A 106 -15.50 -4.32 10.28
CA GLN A 106 -14.06 -4.16 10.04
C GLN A 106 -13.72 -4.07 8.56
N GLN A 107 -14.37 -4.87 7.72
CA GLN A 107 -14.20 -4.79 6.26
C GLN A 107 -14.56 -3.40 5.70
N LYS A 108 -15.48 -2.69 6.36
CA LYS A 108 -15.95 -1.36 5.95
C LYS A 108 -15.22 -0.21 6.63
N ALA A 109 -14.45 -0.46 7.68
CA ALA A 109 -13.93 0.57 8.59
C ALA A 109 -13.09 1.65 7.90
N ALA A 110 -12.38 1.32 6.82
CA ALA A 110 -11.52 2.23 6.07
C ALA A 110 -11.92 2.37 4.60
N ILE A 111 -13.15 1.97 4.22
CA ILE A 111 -13.55 1.94 2.80
C ILE A 111 -13.51 3.33 2.14
N LEU A 112 -13.77 4.38 2.92
CA LEU A 112 -13.75 5.77 2.46
C LEU A 112 -12.33 6.25 2.11
N ASP A 113 -11.29 5.69 2.73
CA ASP A 113 -9.89 6.07 2.45
C ASP A 113 -9.42 5.56 1.08
N TYR A 114 -10.06 4.51 0.57
CA TYR A 114 -9.68 3.82 -0.66
C TYR A 114 -10.78 3.86 -1.73
N LEU A 115 -11.86 4.61 -1.51
CA LEU A 115 -12.95 4.72 -2.46
C LEU A 115 -12.45 5.44 -3.72
N PRO A 116 -12.56 4.81 -4.92
CA PRO A 116 -12.14 5.49 -6.14
C PRO A 116 -13.07 6.68 -6.43
N LYS A 117 -12.55 7.68 -7.14
CA LYS A 117 -13.32 8.87 -7.56
C LYS A 117 -14.55 8.56 -8.43
N THR A 118 -14.58 7.36 -9.00
CA THR A 118 -15.66 6.84 -9.84
C THR A 118 -16.82 6.24 -9.04
N ALA A 119 -16.67 6.07 -7.72
CA ALA A 119 -17.73 5.66 -6.83
C ALA A 119 -18.25 6.88 -6.06
N GLU A 120 -19.56 7.09 -6.11
CA GLU A 120 -20.24 8.19 -5.43
C GLU A 120 -20.44 7.91 -3.94
N ILE A 121 -20.79 6.66 -3.60
CA ILE A 121 -21.03 6.22 -2.23
C ILE A 121 -20.36 4.88 -1.96
N ALA A 122 -19.91 4.70 -0.71
CA ALA A 122 -19.39 3.44 -0.24
C ALA A 122 -20.47 2.33 -0.32
N PRO A 123 -20.12 1.11 -0.75
CA PRO A 123 -21.06 0.00 -0.79
C PRO A 123 -21.56 -0.36 0.61
N PRO A 124 -22.88 -0.58 0.78
CA PRO A 124 -23.46 -0.90 2.09
C PRO A 124 -23.20 -2.35 2.51
N ALA A 125 -22.79 -3.21 1.59
CA ALA A 125 -22.62 -4.65 1.78
C ALA A 125 -21.36 -5.16 1.04
N PRO A 126 -20.88 -6.37 1.38
CA PRO A 126 -19.83 -7.04 0.61
C PRO A 126 -20.19 -7.15 -0.89
N ALA A 127 -19.16 -7.15 -1.74
CA ALA A 127 -19.34 -7.35 -3.17
C ALA A 127 -19.89 -8.75 -3.48
N PHE A 128 -20.61 -8.89 -4.59
CA PHE A 128 -21.11 -10.18 -5.05
C PHE A 128 -19.97 -11.19 -5.28
N GLU A 129 -20.24 -12.47 -5.05
CA GLU A 129 -19.23 -13.53 -5.25
C GLU A 129 -18.90 -13.75 -6.73
N VAL A 130 -19.90 -13.59 -7.60
CA VAL A 130 -19.78 -13.72 -9.06
C VAL A 130 -20.29 -12.46 -9.79
N PRO A 131 -19.81 -12.19 -11.02
CA PRO A 131 -20.39 -11.16 -11.88
C PRO A 131 -21.88 -11.38 -12.11
N LYS A 132 -22.63 -10.29 -12.28
CA LYS A 132 -24.08 -10.32 -12.47
C LYS A 132 -24.46 -9.70 -13.81
N VAL A 133 -25.35 -10.37 -14.52
CA VAL A 133 -26.10 -9.78 -15.65
C VAL A 133 -27.14 -8.84 -15.05
N ILE A 134 -27.00 -7.53 -15.31
CA ILE A 134 -27.91 -6.50 -14.78
C ILE A 134 -28.94 -6.03 -15.81
N SER A 135 -28.71 -6.34 -17.07
CA SER A 135 -29.60 -6.09 -18.21
C SER A 135 -29.36 -7.17 -19.26
N GLY A 136 -30.43 -7.68 -19.87
CA GLY A 136 -30.41 -8.84 -20.75
C GLY A 136 -30.45 -10.18 -19.99
N GLU A 137 -30.12 -11.27 -20.68
CA GLU A 137 -30.17 -12.63 -20.14
C GLU A 137 -28.88 -13.39 -20.47
N GLY A 138 -28.38 -14.16 -19.50
CA GLY A 138 -27.20 -15.00 -19.66
C GLY A 138 -26.73 -15.62 -18.35
N VAL A 139 -25.77 -16.53 -18.44
CA VAL A 139 -25.16 -17.25 -17.32
C VAL A 139 -23.67 -16.93 -17.25
N ILE A 140 -23.14 -16.79 -16.03
CA ILE A 140 -21.72 -16.53 -15.76
C ILE A 140 -21.14 -17.71 -15.00
N ASP A 141 -20.03 -18.24 -15.51
CA ASP A 141 -19.32 -19.37 -14.92
C ASP A 141 -17.81 -19.09 -14.79
N ASN A 142 -17.11 -19.95 -14.03
CA ASN A 142 -15.66 -19.95 -13.90
C ASN A 142 -15.03 -18.60 -13.48
N PHE A 143 -15.73 -17.84 -12.64
CA PHE A 143 -15.22 -16.56 -12.17
C PHE A 143 -14.00 -16.74 -11.27
N THR A 144 -12.92 -16.08 -11.65
CA THR A 144 -11.69 -16.00 -10.86
C THR A 144 -11.30 -14.54 -10.68
N LYS A 145 -10.85 -14.19 -9.47
CA LYS A 145 -10.42 -12.84 -9.11
C LYS A 145 -9.11 -12.88 -8.33
N GLN A 146 -8.19 -12.01 -8.73
CA GLN A 146 -6.93 -11.73 -8.03
C GLN A 146 -6.77 -10.21 -7.88
N SER A 147 -5.74 -9.77 -7.16
CA SER A 147 -5.54 -8.35 -6.83
C SER A 147 -5.42 -7.42 -8.04
N ASN A 148 -4.99 -7.91 -9.20
CA ASN A 148 -4.80 -7.11 -10.42
C ASN A 148 -5.44 -7.72 -11.68
N ARG A 149 -6.27 -8.76 -11.55
CA ARG A 149 -6.94 -9.39 -12.69
C ARG A 149 -8.20 -10.14 -12.29
N PHE A 150 -9.08 -10.32 -13.26
CA PHE A 150 -10.22 -11.22 -13.15
C PHE A 150 -10.47 -11.93 -14.48
N SER A 151 -11.17 -13.05 -14.44
CA SER A 151 -11.62 -13.80 -15.62
C SER A 151 -12.95 -14.47 -15.33
N PHE A 152 -13.82 -14.60 -16.32
CA PHE A 152 -15.02 -15.42 -16.28
C PHE A 152 -15.45 -15.82 -17.68
N ASP A 153 -16.25 -16.89 -17.75
CA ASP A 153 -16.93 -17.32 -18.95
C ASP A 153 -18.38 -16.83 -18.87
N ALA A 154 -18.91 -16.34 -19.98
CA ALA A 154 -20.27 -15.83 -20.07
C ALA A 154 -21.00 -16.47 -21.26
N ASP A 155 -22.14 -17.10 -21.01
CA ASP A 155 -23.06 -17.57 -22.04
C ASP A 155 -24.26 -16.62 -22.10
N ILE A 156 -24.25 -15.71 -23.08
CA ILE A 156 -25.18 -14.58 -23.16
C ILE A 156 -26.26 -14.88 -24.21
N TYR A 157 -27.53 -14.82 -23.80
CA TYR A 157 -28.68 -15.16 -24.66
C TYR A 157 -29.24 -13.94 -25.42
N SER A 158 -29.06 -12.74 -24.88
CA SER A 158 -29.44 -11.47 -25.52
C SER A 158 -28.41 -10.39 -25.20
N ALA A 159 -28.32 -9.32 -26.00
CA ALA A 159 -27.37 -8.24 -25.74
C ALA A 159 -27.49 -7.74 -24.28
N SER A 160 -26.41 -7.93 -23.51
CA SER A 160 -26.45 -7.85 -22.05
C SER A 160 -25.39 -6.91 -21.49
N GLU A 161 -25.65 -6.35 -20.31
CA GLU A 161 -24.65 -5.67 -19.51
C GLU A 161 -24.33 -6.50 -18.28
N VAL A 162 -23.05 -6.84 -18.13
CA VAL A 162 -22.53 -7.63 -17.01
C VAL A 162 -21.71 -6.73 -16.10
N VAL A 163 -22.04 -6.73 -14.82
CA VAL A 163 -21.31 -6.04 -13.77
C VAL A 163 -20.38 -7.00 -13.05
N VAL A 164 -19.12 -6.61 -12.93
CA VAL A 164 -18.07 -7.36 -12.24
C VAL A 164 -17.95 -6.84 -10.81
N PRO A 165 -17.80 -7.69 -9.77
CA PRO A 165 -17.65 -7.27 -8.38
C PRO A 165 -16.23 -6.72 -8.08
N VAL A 166 -15.84 -5.72 -8.88
CA VAL A 166 -14.55 -5.01 -8.84
C VAL A 166 -14.85 -3.53 -9.07
N MET A 167 -14.48 -2.68 -8.13
CA MET A 167 -14.58 -1.23 -8.32
C MET A 167 -13.67 -0.78 -9.47
N TYR A 168 -14.17 0.16 -10.27
CA TYR A 168 -13.41 0.73 -11.36
C TYR A 168 -12.32 1.66 -10.81
N PHE A 169 -11.07 1.34 -11.14
CA PHE A 169 -9.94 2.26 -11.02
C PHE A 169 -9.38 2.59 -12.41
N PRO A 170 -8.76 3.76 -12.61
CA PRO A 170 -8.12 4.07 -13.89
C PRO A 170 -7.09 3.00 -14.28
N ASN A 171 -7.02 2.65 -15.58
CA ASN A 171 -6.11 1.65 -16.17
C ASN A 171 -6.51 0.18 -15.98
N TRP A 172 -7.79 -0.11 -15.77
CA TRP A 172 -8.31 -1.43 -16.10
C TRP A 172 -8.40 -1.59 -17.62
N ILE A 173 -7.88 -2.70 -18.12
CA ILE A 173 -8.08 -3.16 -19.50
C ILE A 173 -9.02 -4.36 -19.44
N VAL A 174 -10.16 -4.26 -20.11
CA VAL A 174 -11.11 -5.37 -20.27
C VAL A 174 -10.94 -5.95 -21.67
N ILE A 175 -10.91 -7.27 -21.74
CA ILE A 175 -10.70 -8.07 -22.93
C ILE A 175 -11.86 -9.06 -23.04
N VAL A 176 -12.54 -9.08 -24.17
CA VAL A 176 -13.59 -10.06 -24.52
C VAL A 176 -13.12 -10.77 -25.77
N ASP A 177 -13.02 -12.10 -25.71
CA ASP A 177 -12.57 -12.95 -26.83
C ASP A 177 -11.26 -12.46 -27.48
N ASN A 178 -10.28 -12.18 -26.62
CA ASN A 178 -8.95 -11.68 -26.98
C ASN A 178 -8.91 -10.27 -27.60
N GLN A 179 -10.04 -9.56 -27.67
CA GLN A 179 -10.11 -8.17 -28.12
C GLN A 179 -10.32 -7.22 -26.95
N LYS A 180 -9.60 -6.10 -26.94
CA LYS A 180 -9.81 -5.04 -25.94
C LYS A 180 -11.15 -4.37 -26.21
N VAL A 181 -11.98 -4.28 -25.17
CA VAL A 181 -13.29 -3.60 -25.24
C VAL A 181 -13.33 -2.43 -24.28
N ALA A 182 -14.17 -1.44 -24.59
CA ALA A 182 -14.49 -0.38 -23.64
C ALA A 182 -15.24 -1.00 -22.44
N SER A 183 -14.82 -0.64 -21.23
CA SER A 183 -15.55 -0.96 -20.01
C SER A 183 -16.28 0.27 -19.50
N GLY A 184 -17.46 0.06 -18.93
CA GLY A 184 -18.25 1.08 -18.27
C GLY A 184 -18.03 1.10 -16.76
N ILE A 185 -18.68 2.07 -16.14
CA ILE A 185 -18.83 2.20 -14.70
C ILE A 185 -20.33 2.07 -14.43
N ASN A 186 -20.72 1.21 -13.51
CA ASN A 186 -22.12 0.98 -13.18
C ASN A 186 -22.42 1.25 -11.72
N GLY A 187 -23.55 1.92 -11.49
CA GLY A 187 -24.12 2.20 -10.18
C GLY A 187 -23.32 3.21 -9.35
N ALA A 188 -23.92 3.64 -8.23
CA ALA A 188 -23.33 4.61 -7.32
C ALA A 188 -22.05 4.10 -6.62
N HIS A 189 -21.77 2.80 -6.68
CA HIS A 189 -20.57 2.17 -6.12
C HIS A 189 -19.41 2.07 -7.12
N GLY A 190 -19.62 2.52 -8.36
CA GLY A 190 -18.55 2.66 -9.35
C GLY A 190 -17.89 1.36 -9.76
N VAL A 191 -18.66 0.28 -9.96
CA VAL A 191 -18.12 -1.04 -10.34
C VAL A 191 -17.95 -1.18 -11.85
N ILE A 192 -17.01 -2.04 -12.27
CA ILE A 192 -16.73 -2.30 -13.69
C ILE A 192 -17.97 -2.93 -14.34
N SER A 193 -18.40 -2.40 -15.48
CA SER A 193 -19.39 -3.04 -16.35
C SER A 193 -18.86 -3.31 -17.75
N VAL A 194 -19.39 -4.36 -18.38
CA VAL A 194 -19.01 -4.80 -19.72
C VAL A 194 -20.28 -5.14 -20.49
N LYS A 195 -20.42 -4.56 -21.68
CA LYS A 195 -21.50 -4.92 -22.60
C LYS A 195 -21.06 -6.10 -23.46
N LEU A 196 -21.88 -7.14 -23.50
CA LEU A 196 -21.64 -8.36 -24.24
C LEU A 196 -22.77 -8.59 -25.25
N SER A 197 -22.42 -9.03 -26.45
CA SER A 197 -23.37 -9.51 -27.44
C SER A 197 -23.93 -10.89 -27.05
N ALA A 198 -24.95 -11.36 -27.75
CA ALA A 198 -25.38 -12.75 -27.62
C ALA A 198 -24.27 -13.69 -28.12
N GLY A 199 -24.06 -14.79 -27.40
CA GLY A 199 -23.02 -15.77 -27.66
C GLY A 199 -22.20 -16.13 -26.43
N LYS A 200 -21.25 -17.03 -26.63
CA LYS A 200 -20.28 -17.43 -25.60
C LYS A 200 -19.07 -16.51 -25.66
N HIS A 201 -18.72 -15.95 -24.51
CA HIS A 201 -17.66 -14.97 -24.37
C HIS A 201 -16.73 -15.36 -23.23
N ILE A 202 -15.42 -15.17 -23.43
CA ILE A 202 -14.45 -15.22 -22.35
C ILE A 202 -14.02 -13.80 -22.02
N VAL A 203 -14.37 -13.35 -20.81
CA VAL A 203 -14.10 -11.99 -20.35
C VAL A 203 -12.93 -11.99 -19.38
N ARG A 204 -11.96 -11.11 -19.62
CA ARG A 204 -10.78 -10.95 -18.78
C ARG A 204 -10.56 -9.48 -18.46
N GLY A 205 -10.24 -9.18 -17.21
CA GLY A 205 -9.81 -7.86 -16.78
C GLY A 205 -8.37 -7.89 -16.29
N ARG A 206 -7.58 -6.87 -16.63
CA ARG A 206 -6.24 -6.68 -16.08
C ARG A 206 -6.02 -5.24 -15.67
N PHE A 207 -5.63 -5.03 -14.41
CA PHE A 207 -5.21 -3.75 -13.90
C PHE A 207 -3.74 -3.54 -14.26
N THR A 208 -3.45 -2.47 -14.99
CA THR A 208 -2.10 -2.12 -15.42
C THR A 208 -1.52 -0.97 -14.61
N ASP A 209 -0.19 -0.91 -14.53
CA ASP A 209 0.50 0.11 -13.76
C ASP A 209 0.25 1.51 -14.31
N THR A 210 0.10 2.47 -13.40
CA THR A 210 0.08 3.91 -13.74
C THR A 210 1.51 4.37 -14.07
N PRO A 211 1.68 5.48 -14.81
CA PRO A 211 3.01 6.07 -15.03
C PRO A 211 3.75 6.34 -13.71
N VAL A 212 3.05 6.80 -12.69
CA VAL A 212 3.61 7.06 -11.35
C VAL A 212 4.16 5.76 -10.73
N ARG A 213 3.41 4.65 -10.82
CA ARG A 213 3.88 3.36 -10.30
C ARG A 213 5.07 2.83 -11.10
N SER A 214 5.03 2.93 -12.42
CA SER A 214 6.15 2.52 -13.28
C SER A 214 7.43 3.31 -12.97
N ILE A 215 7.33 4.64 -12.81
CA ILE A 215 8.46 5.49 -12.42
C ILE A 215 8.96 5.11 -11.02
N GLY A 216 8.06 4.91 -10.05
CA GLY A 216 8.43 4.49 -8.69
C GLY A 216 9.16 3.14 -8.66
N ASN A 217 8.69 2.17 -9.45
CA ASN A 217 9.34 0.87 -9.61
C ASN A 217 10.73 1.03 -10.22
N ALA A 218 10.88 1.86 -11.25
CA ALA A 218 12.17 2.15 -11.89
C ALA A 218 13.16 2.80 -10.91
N ILE A 219 12.73 3.83 -10.17
CA ILE A 219 13.56 4.49 -9.15
C ILE A 219 14.03 3.47 -8.10
N THR A 220 13.14 2.59 -7.67
CA THR A 220 13.44 1.55 -6.68
C THR A 220 14.53 0.60 -7.19
N VAL A 221 14.36 0.06 -8.41
CA VAL A 221 15.34 -0.86 -9.01
C VAL A 221 16.68 -0.16 -9.24
N ILE A 222 16.68 1.04 -9.82
CA ILE A 222 17.90 1.81 -10.08
C ILE A 222 18.63 2.09 -8.76
N THR A 223 17.92 2.54 -7.72
CA THR A 223 18.52 2.83 -6.42
C THR A 223 19.10 1.57 -5.79
N ALA A 224 18.40 0.42 -5.84
CA ALA A 224 18.90 -0.85 -5.33
C ALA A 224 20.19 -1.29 -6.03
N VAL A 225 20.24 -1.20 -7.37
CA VAL A 225 21.42 -1.54 -8.17
C VAL A 225 22.58 -0.61 -7.85
N LEU A 226 22.34 0.70 -7.73
CA LEU A 226 23.37 1.68 -7.38
C LEU A 226 23.92 1.42 -5.97
N LEU A 227 23.06 1.17 -4.99
CA LEU A 227 23.47 0.87 -3.61
C LEU A 227 24.30 -0.42 -3.53
N PHE A 228 23.85 -1.48 -4.22
CA PHE A 228 24.59 -2.75 -4.25
C PHE A 228 25.94 -2.58 -4.93
N SER A 229 25.98 -1.92 -6.09
CA SER A 229 27.21 -1.67 -6.84
C SER A 229 28.20 -0.82 -6.04
N ALA A 230 27.72 0.25 -5.39
CA ALA A 230 28.54 1.09 -4.54
C ALA A 230 29.12 0.32 -3.35
N SER A 231 28.32 -0.57 -2.75
CA SER A 231 28.78 -1.44 -1.65
C SER A 231 29.88 -2.40 -2.10
N VAL A 232 29.71 -3.05 -3.26
CA VAL A 232 30.72 -3.95 -3.84
C VAL A 232 32.02 -3.20 -4.18
N ILE A 233 31.93 -2.01 -4.76
CA ILE A 233 33.10 -1.18 -5.09
C ILE A 233 33.82 -0.74 -3.82
N ALA A 234 33.08 -0.32 -2.79
CA ALA A 234 33.65 0.09 -1.51
C ALA A 234 34.42 -1.06 -0.83
N GLU A 235 33.90 -2.27 -0.91
CA GLU A 235 34.56 -3.45 -0.33
C GLU A 235 35.83 -3.83 -1.11
N ARG A 236 35.79 -3.81 -2.44
CA ARG A 236 36.98 -4.07 -3.28
C ARG A 236 38.11 -3.08 -2.99
N ARG A 237 37.79 -1.79 -2.78
CA ARG A 237 38.78 -0.75 -2.46
C ARG A 237 39.40 -0.89 -1.07
N LYS A 238 38.82 -1.67 -0.15
CA LYS A 238 39.45 -1.97 1.15
C LYS A 238 40.44 -3.13 1.08
N ASN A 239 40.28 -4.01 0.08
CA ASN A 239 41.07 -5.23 -0.08
C ASN A 239 42.24 -5.07 -1.07
N VAL A 240 42.43 -3.87 -1.62
CA VAL A 240 43.58 -3.43 -2.43
C VAL A 240 44.33 -2.39 -1.63
#